data_AF-A0A4R6PNG5-F1
#
_entry.id   AF-A0A4R6PNG5-F1
#
_cell.length_a   1.000
_cell.length_b   1.000
_cell.length_c   1.000
_cell.angle_alpha   90.00
_cell.angle_beta   90.00
_cell.angle_gamma   90.00
#
_symmetry.space_group_name_H-M   'P 1'
#
loop_
_entity.id
_entity.type
_entity.pdbx_description
1 polymer ?
#
loop_
_entity_poly.entity_id
_entity_poly.type
_entity_poly.pdbx_seq_one_letter_code
_entity_poly.pdbx_strand_id
1 'polypeptide(L)'
;MTGVLDINQGLRHCNNDPAIYTAVLQQFLLQYRDGINTTAWLANPEQAKIELHTLKGLCATIGALPLSTLAAHSYQHWAELTANDAKDELQQLSLQLQHLIQAIDNYLSNIN
;
A
#
# COMPACT_ATOMS: atom_id res chain seq x y z
N MET A 1 2.93 18.04 -7.42
CA MET A 1 3.15 16.73 -8.07
C MET A 1 2.37 15.70 -7.29
N THR A 2 1.21 15.28 -7.78
CA THR A 2 0.44 14.16 -7.21
C THR A 2 1.09 12.86 -7.69
N GLY A 3 2.23 12.52 -7.07
CA GLY A 3 2.94 11.28 -7.30
C GLY A 3 2.28 10.11 -6.57
N VAL A 4 2.86 8.92 -6.75
CA VAL A 4 2.48 7.69 -6.03
C VAL A 4 2.52 7.86 -4.50
N LEU A 5 3.24 8.88 -4.01
CA LEU A 5 3.41 9.25 -2.61
C LEU A 5 3.28 10.78 -2.43
N ASP A 6 2.33 11.24 -1.60
CA ASP A 6 2.19 12.63 -1.18
C ASP A 6 2.77 12.83 0.23
N ILE A 7 4.00 13.33 0.29
CA ILE A 7 4.74 13.54 1.53
C ILE A 7 4.02 14.50 2.49
N ASN A 8 3.40 15.56 1.97
CA ASN A 8 2.72 16.54 2.81
C ASN A 8 1.48 15.93 3.46
N GLN A 9 0.76 15.09 2.72
CA GLN A 9 -0.39 14.37 3.28
C GLN A 9 0.06 13.37 4.35
N GLY A 10 1.10 12.58 4.07
CA GLY A 10 1.64 11.62 5.04
C GLY A 10 2.18 12.29 6.31
N LEU A 11 2.91 13.40 6.18
CA LEU A 11 3.41 14.18 7.32
C LEU A 11 2.29 14.66 8.23
N ARG A 12 1.13 15.06 7.69
CA ARG A 12 -0.02 15.50 8.51
C ARG A 12 -0.53 14.37 9.43
N HIS A 13 -0.49 13.12 8.97
CA HIS A 13 -0.84 11.96 9.80
C HIS A 13 0.22 11.65 10.87
N CYS A 14 1.43 12.17 10.71
CA CYS A 14 2.55 12.06 11.66
C CYS A 14 2.76 13.36 12.47
N ASN A 15 1.72 14.17 12.69
CA ASN A 15 1.80 15.45 13.42
C ASN A 15 2.82 16.46 12.83
N ASN A 16 3.11 16.35 11.54
CA ASN A 16 4.17 17.07 10.82
C ASN A 16 5.58 16.82 11.36
N ASP A 17 5.81 15.70 12.05
CA ASP A 17 7.14 15.28 12.51
C ASP A 17 7.84 14.41 11.44
N PRO A 18 8.93 14.89 10.81
CA PRO A 18 9.64 14.13 9.78
C PRO A 18 10.31 12.85 10.28
N ALA A 19 10.72 12.79 11.56
CA ALA A 19 11.34 11.60 12.13
C ALA A 19 10.32 10.48 12.30
N ILE A 20 9.12 10.82 12.79
CA ILE A 20 8.00 9.87 12.88
C ILE A 20 7.61 9.40 11.49
N TYR A 21 7.45 10.32 10.53
CA TYR A 21 7.09 9.95 9.15
C TYR A 21 8.11 9.01 8.52
N THR A 22 9.40 9.27 8.71
CA THR A 22 10.49 8.41 8.25
C THR A 22 10.40 7.00 8.85
N ALA A 23 10.16 6.89 10.16
CA ALA A 23 10.00 5.60 10.83
C ALA A 23 8.77 4.83 10.30
N VAL A 24 7.65 5.51 10.04
CA VAL A 24 6.46 4.89 9.46
C VAL A 24 6.74 4.37 8.04
N LEU A 25 7.45 5.14 7.21
CA LEU A 25 7.85 4.71 5.87
C LEU A 25 8.78 3.48 5.92
N GLN A 26 9.74 3.46 6.85
CA GLN A 26 10.61 2.30 7.05
C GLN A 26 9.83 1.06 7.49
N GLN A 27 8.87 1.21 8.40
CA GLN A 27 8.02 0.10 8.82
C GLN A 27 7.15 -0.42 7.68
N PHE A 28 6.62 0.48 6.83
CA PHE A 28 5.89 0.10 5.62
C PHE A 28 6.77 -0.74 4.68
N LEU A 29 8.01 -0.31 4.44
CA LEU A 29 8.97 -1.07 3.64
C LEU A 29 9.27 -2.43 4.27
N LEU A 30 9.49 -2.52 5.58
CA LEU A 30 9.74 -3.82 6.24
C LEU A 30 8.59 -4.82 6.02
N GLN A 31 7.35 -4.35 6.00
CA GLN A 31 6.19 -5.21 5.79
C GLN A 31 6.00 -5.63 4.33
N TYR A 32 6.26 -4.73 3.39
CA TYR A 32 5.87 -4.92 1.98
C TYR A 32 7.04 -5.02 0.99
N ARG A 33 8.30 -5.02 1.45
CA ARG A 33 9.49 -5.06 0.58
C ARG A 33 9.48 -6.19 -0.43
N ASP A 34 8.97 -7.36 -0.04
CA ASP A 34 8.87 -8.54 -0.91
C ASP A 34 7.56 -8.58 -1.72
N GLY A 35 6.74 -7.54 -1.64
CA GLY A 35 5.44 -7.43 -2.29
C GLY A 35 4.32 -8.15 -1.56
N ILE A 36 3.22 -8.39 -2.28
CA ILE A 36 2.05 -9.11 -1.78
C ILE A 36 2.21 -10.61 -2.08
N ASN A 37 1.90 -11.47 -1.12
CA ASN A 37 1.81 -12.91 -1.36
C ASN A 37 0.48 -13.25 -2.06
N THR A 38 0.45 -13.06 -3.38
CA THR A 38 -0.76 -13.24 -4.19
C THR A 38 -1.33 -14.66 -4.07
N THR A 39 -0.46 -15.67 -3.99
CA THR A 39 -0.88 -17.07 -3.84
C THR A 39 -1.61 -17.30 -2.52
N ALA A 40 -1.10 -16.75 -1.42
CA ALA A 40 -1.77 -16.86 -0.11
C ALA A 40 -3.11 -16.12 -0.07
N TRP A 41 -3.19 -14.94 -0.70
CA TRP A 41 -4.42 -14.14 -0.71
C TRP A 41 -5.51 -14.80 -1.57
N LEU A 42 -5.15 -15.39 -2.71
CA LEU A 42 -6.11 -16.16 -3.53
C LEU A 42 -6.59 -17.43 -2.82
N ALA A 43 -5.73 -18.08 -2.03
CA ALA A 43 -6.09 -19.31 -1.31
C ALA A 43 -6.99 -19.06 -0.09
N ASN A 44 -6.96 -17.87 0.49
CA ASN A 44 -7.76 -17.51 1.66
C ASN A 44 -8.40 -16.13 1.50
N PRO A 45 -9.63 -16.06 0.94
CA PRO A 45 -10.33 -14.80 0.69
C PRO A 45 -10.62 -13.96 1.93
N GLU A 46 -10.83 -14.57 3.10
CA GLU A 46 -11.05 -13.85 4.35
C GLU A 46 -9.77 -13.14 4.81
N GLN A 47 -8.63 -13.85 4.77
CA GLN A 47 -7.33 -13.26 5.07
C GLN A 47 -7.00 -12.15 4.07
N ALA A 48 -7.21 -12.38 2.77
CA ALA A 48 -6.99 -11.35 1.75
C ALA A 48 -7.77 -10.07 2.02
N LYS A 49 -9.02 -10.19 2.49
CA LYS A 49 -9.84 -9.04 2.86
C LYS A 49 -9.26 -8.27 4.06
N ILE A 50 -8.71 -8.96 5.05
CA ILE A 50 -8.01 -8.32 6.18
C ILE A 50 -6.77 -7.58 5.66
N GLU A 51 -5.98 -8.22 4.81
CA GLU A 51 -4.77 -7.62 4.27
C GLU A 51 -5.05 -6.41 3.37
N LEU A 52 -6.11 -6.45 2.56
CA LEU A 52 -6.58 -5.30 1.77
C LEU A 52 -6.99 -4.12 2.66
N HIS A 53 -7.67 -4.39 3.78
CA HIS A 53 -8.03 -3.37 4.74
C HIS A 53 -6.79 -2.72 5.37
N THR A 54 -5.81 -3.55 5.75
CA THR A 54 -4.53 -3.11 6.30
C THR A 54 -3.76 -2.27 5.29
N LEU A 55 -3.61 -2.76 4.05
CA LEU A 55 -2.93 -2.06 2.96
C LEU A 55 -3.58 -0.70 2.69
N LYS A 56 -4.92 -0.64 2.63
CA LYS A 56 -5.68 0.61 2.49
C LYS A 56 -5.29 1.63 3.56
N GLY A 57 -5.36 1.22 4.83
CA GLY A 57 -5.11 2.10 5.98
C GLY A 57 -3.67 2.59 6.06
N LEU A 58 -2.72 1.71 5.80
CA LEU A 58 -1.30 2.06 5.78
C LEU A 58 -0.98 3.02 4.64
N CYS A 59 -1.49 2.76 3.43
CA CYS A 59 -1.30 3.65 2.29
C CYS A 59 -1.91 5.03 2.53
N ALA A 60 -3.10 5.11 3.16
CA ALA A 60 -3.69 6.39 3.54
C ALA A 60 -2.78 7.15 4.53
N THR A 61 -2.29 6.48 5.57
CA THR A 61 -1.42 7.08 6.58
C THR A 61 -0.15 7.69 6.00
N ILE A 62 0.48 7.04 5.01
CA ILE A 62 1.75 7.51 4.44
C ILE A 62 1.61 8.51 3.29
N GLY A 63 0.38 8.82 2.86
CA GLY A 63 0.14 9.70 1.70
C GLY A 63 0.08 9.00 0.34
N ALA A 64 -0.02 7.68 0.30
CA ALA A 64 -0.11 6.88 -0.93
C ALA A 64 -1.58 6.68 -1.37
N LEU A 65 -2.29 7.78 -1.60
CA LEU A 65 -3.72 7.77 -1.88
C LEU A 65 -4.14 6.87 -3.06
N PRO A 66 -3.43 6.85 -4.22
CA PRO A 66 -3.83 6.00 -5.35
C PRO A 66 -3.91 4.51 -4.97
N LEU A 67 -2.90 3.99 -4.26
CA LEU A 67 -2.89 2.59 -3.82
C LEU A 67 -3.90 2.35 -2.69
N SER A 68 -4.11 3.33 -1.81
CA SER A 68 -5.15 3.25 -0.78
C SER A 68 -6.54 3.11 -1.40
N THR A 69 -6.86 3.90 -2.43
CA THR A 69 -8.12 3.83 -3.16
C THR A 69 -8.28 2.50 -3.89
N LEU A 70 -7.23 2.01 -4.54
CA LEU A 70 -7.26 0.71 -5.21
C LEU A 70 -7.53 -0.42 -4.20
N ALA A 71 -6.81 -0.45 -3.08
CA ALA A 71 -7.03 -1.44 -2.01
C ALA A 71 -8.44 -1.33 -1.39
N ALA A 72 -8.99 -0.11 -1.27
CA ALA A 72 -10.36 0.09 -0.80
C ALA A 72 -11.39 -0.49 -1.78
N HIS A 73 -11.21 -0.27 -3.08
CA HIS A 73 -12.07 -0.84 -4.12
C HIS A 73 -12.03 -2.37 -4.09
N SER A 74 -10.83 -2.96 -4.12
CA SER A 74 -10.70 -4.42 -4.07
C SER A 74 -11.28 -4.98 -2.77
N TYR A 75 -11.10 -4.31 -1.62
CA TYR A 75 -11.69 -4.71 -0.33
C TYR A 75 -13.23 -4.78 -0.37
N GLN A 76 -13.89 -3.82 -1.03
CA GLN A 76 -15.34 -3.74 -1.09
C GLN A 76 -15.95 -4.86 -1.94
N HIS A 77 -15.31 -5.18 -3.07
CA HIS A 77 -15.83 -6.14 -4.05
C HIS A 77 -15.19 -7.52 -3.96
N TRP A 78 -14.20 -7.74 -3.07
CA TRP A 78 -13.39 -8.96 -3.02
C TRP A 78 -14.19 -10.26 -3.04
N ALA A 79 -15.30 -10.31 -2.30
CA ALA A 79 -16.14 -11.50 -2.18
C ALA A 79 -16.98 -11.80 -3.44
N GLU A 80 -17.11 -10.84 -4.35
CA GLU A 80 -17.89 -10.92 -5.58
C GLU A 80 -17.02 -11.27 -6.80
N LEU A 81 -15.70 -11.21 -6.65
CA LEU A 81 -14.75 -11.46 -7.73
C LEU A 81 -14.66 -12.95 -8.07
N THR A 82 -14.55 -13.25 -9.37
CA THR A 82 -14.11 -14.58 -9.79
C THR A 82 -12.63 -14.78 -9.46
N ALA A 83 -12.14 -16.02 -9.45
CA ALA A 83 -10.73 -16.31 -9.21
C ALA A 83 -9.79 -15.61 -10.21
N ASN A 84 -10.24 -15.42 -11.46
CA ASN A 84 -9.46 -14.69 -12.48
C ASN A 84 -9.46 -13.19 -12.19
N ASP A 85 -10.61 -12.60 -11.88
CA ASP A 85 -10.69 -11.17 -11.58
C ASP A 85 -9.90 -10.81 -10.31
N ALA A 86 -9.98 -11.66 -9.27
CA ALA A 86 -9.20 -11.52 -8.05
C ALA A 86 -7.69 -11.58 -8.33
N LYS A 87 -7.26 -12.43 -9.27
CA LYS A 87 -5.86 -12.52 -9.68
C LYS A 87 -5.42 -11.24 -10.41
N ASP A 88 -6.24 -10.73 -11.31
CA ASP A 88 -5.94 -9.51 -12.07
C ASP A 88 -5.87 -8.28 -11.14
N GLU A 89 -6.80 -8.16 -10.19
CA GLU A 89 -6.78 -7.15 -9.12
C GLU A 89 -5.50 -7.22 -8.28
N LEU A 90 -5.06 -8.42 -7.87
CA LEU A 90 -3.81 -8.59 -7.12
C LEU A 90 -2.58 -8.24 -7.95
N GLN A 91 -2.58 -8.48 -9.25
CA GLN A 91 -1.50 -8.06 -10.14
C GLN A 91 -1.41 -6.54 -10.21
N GLN A 92 -2.55 -5.86 -10.33
CA GLN A 92 -2.61 -4.39 -10.33
C GLN A 92 -2.13 -3.80 -9.01
N LEU A 93 -2.60 -4.34 -7.87
CA LEU A 93 -2.16 -3.96 -6.53
C LEU A 93 -0.65 -4.15 -6.36
N SER A 94 -0.13 -5.31 -6.79
CA SER A 94 1.30 -5.62 -6.67
C SER A 94 2.17 -4.66 -7.49
N LEU A 95 1.75 -4.31 -8.71
CA LEU A 95 2.46 -3.35 -9.56
C LEU A 95 2.48 -1.95 -8.93
N GLN A 96 1.34 -1.48 -8.44
CA GLN A 96 1.25 -0.17 -7.79
C GLN A 96 2.05 -0.14 -6.47
N LEU A 97 2.04 -1.25 -5.72
CA LEU A 97 2.87 -1.40 -4.53
C LEU A 97 4.36 -1.32 -4.85
N GLN A 98 4.83 -1.94 -5.93
CA GLN A 98 6.23 -1.84 -6.37
C GLN A 98 6.61 -0.40 -6.72
N HIS A 99 5.75 0.33 -7.42
CA HIS A 99 5.99 1.75 -7.70
C HIS A 99 6.05 2.59 -6.41
N LEU A 100 5.19 2.29 -5.43
CA LEU A 100 5.19 2.95 -4.14
C LEU A 100 6.47 2.65 -3.35
N ILE A 101 6.90 1.40 -3.29
CA ILE A 101 8.15 0.99 -2.64
C ILE A 101 9.33 1.77 -3.21
N GLN A 102 9.43 1.84 -4.54
CA GLN A 102 10.48 2.62 -5.21
C GLN A 102 10.41 4.10 -4.87
N ALA A 103 9.21 4.69 -4.80
CA ALA A 103 9.04 6.09 -4.43
C ALA A 103 9.47 6.36 -2.98
N ILE A 104 9.17 5.44 -2.05
CA ILE A 104 9.58 5.52 -0.65
C ILE A 104 11.11 5.38 -0.54
N ASP A 105 11.72 4.38 -1.16
CA ASP A 105 13.18 4.20 -1.16
C ASP A 105 13.89 5.44 -1.72
N ASN A 106 13.39 6.01 -2.81
CA ASN A 106 13.93 7.25 -3.38
C ASN A 106 13.82 8.42 -2.40
N TYR A 107 12.68 8.59 -1.72
CA TYR A 107 12.50 9.65 -0.73
C TYR A 107 13.49 9.48 0.44
N LEU A 108 13.55 8.29 1.03
CA LEU A 108 14.44 7.97 2.15
C LEU A 108 15.92 8.15 1.79
N SER A 109 16.31 7.87 0.54
CA SER A 109 17.69 8.05 0.08
C SER A 109 18.08 9.53 -0.14
N ASN A 110 17.11 10.42 -0.30
CA ASN A 110 17.36 11.86 -0.51
C ASN A 110 17.41 12.67 0.81
N ILE A 111 16.97 12.08 1.92
CA ILE A 111 16.96 12.73 3.25
C ILE A 111 18.06 12.21 4.18
N ASN A 112 18.71 11.10 3.82
CA ASN A 112 19.93 10.59 4.45
C ASN A 112 21.17 11.23 3.82
#